data_AF-A0A800DC30-F1
#
_entry.id   AF-A0A800DC30-F1
#
_cell.length_a   1.000
_cell.length_b   1.000
_cell.length_c   1.000
_cell.angle_alpha   90.00
_cell.angle_beta   90.00
_cell.angle_gamma   90.00
#
_symmetry.space_group_name_H-M   'P 1'
#
loop_
_entity.id
_entity.type
_entity.pdbx_description
1 polymer ?
#
loop_
_entity_poly.entity_id
_entity_poly.type
_entity_poly.pdbx_seq_one_letter_code
_entity_poly.pdbx_strand_id
1 'polypeptide(L)'
;MTAFTHFSEREMLLSRMTKLTEETGELANEILASIEYQRPEKLKNHSKETLEGEFSDVFVTALLLAKAANIDINKAIEDKIKKLNKRYSTNNQYFQNVNNYKTYTQI
;
A
#
# COMPACT_ATOMS: atom_id res chain seq x y z
N MET A 1 21.58 -31.60 18.24
CA MET A 1 22.15 -30.38 17.63
C MET A 1 21.14 -29.85 16.63
N THR A 2 20.15 -29.09 17.10
CA THR A 2 19.13 -28.46 16.25
C THR A 2 19.72 -27.17 15.67
N ALA A 3 20.23 -27.25 14.45
CA ALA A 3 20.70 -26.10 13.68
C ALA A 3 19.49 -25.31 13.14
N PHE A 4 18.71 -24.73 14.04
CA PHE A 4 17.83 -23.61 13.70
C PHE A 4 18.40 -22.41 14.42
N THR A 5 19.23 -21.65 13.70
CA THR A 5 19.71 -20.34 14.13
C THR A 5 18.50 -19.47 14.44
N HIS A 6 18.31 -19.12 15.72
CA HIS A 6 17.39 -18.06 16.09
C HIS A 6 17.92 -16.77 15.46
N PHE A 7 17.25 -16.32 14.39
CA PHE A 7 17.49 -14.97 13.86
C PHE A 7 17.23 -13.96 14.97
N SER A 8 18.15 -13.01 15.12
CA SER A 8 17.93 -11.85 15.97
C SER A 8 16.73 -11.04 15.47
N GLU A 9 16.09 -10.28 16.37
CA GLU A 9 14.99 -9.37 16.01
C GLU A 9 15.40 -8.42 14.88
N ARG A 10 16.67 -7.98 14.88
CA ARG A 10 17.24 -7.14 13.84
C ARG A 10 17.27 -7.84 12.48
N GLU A 11 17.75 -9.07 12.41
CA GLU A 11 17.81 -9.83 11.16
C GLU A 11 16.41 -10.12 10.62
N MET A 12 15.46 -10.43 11.50
CA MET A 12 14.07 -10.62 11.11
C MET A 12 13.48 -9.33 10.53
N LEU A 13 13.70 -8.18 11.18
CA LEU A 13 13.21 -6.89 10.70
C LEU A 13 13.79 -6.53 9.32
N LEU A 14 15.09 -6.71 9.14
CA LEU A 14 15.78 -6.46 7.87
C LEU A 14 15.28 -7.40 6.77
N SER A 15 15.16 -8.70 7.05
CA SER A 15 14.62 -9.68 6.11
C SER A 15 13.20 -9.34 5.66
N ARG A 16 12.32 -8.93 6.59
CA ARG A 16 10.95 -8.53 6.25
C ARG A 16 10.91 -7.25 5.41
N MET A 17 11.81 -6.29 5.69
CA MET A 17 11.92 -5.07 4.88
C MET A 17 12.42 -5.37 3.46
N THR A 18 13.42 -6.25 3.32
CA THR A 18 13.88 -6.71 2.00
C THR A 18 12.76 -7.41 1.24
N LYS A 19 11.98 -8.28 1.90
CA LYS A 19 10.85 -8.97 1.26
C LYS A 19 9.76 -8.00 0.78
N LEU A 20 9.40 -7.00 1.60
CA LEU A 20 8.47 -5.96 1.18
C LEU A 20 8.97 -5.18 -0.07
N THR A 21 10.28 -4.96 -0.15
CA THR A 21 10.90 -4.28 -1.31
C THR A 21 10.81 -5.13 -2.57
N GLU A 22 11.00 -6.45 -2.45
CA GLU A 22 10.83 -7.42 -3.53
C GLU A 22 9.39 -7.41 -4.07
N GLU A 23 8.37 -7.62 -3.22
CA GLU A 23 6.97 -7.66 -3.68
C GLU A 23 6.52 -6.33 -4.29
N THR A 24 7.04 -5.21 -3.78
CA THR A 24 6.75 -3.90 -4.37
C THR A 24 7.32 -3.79 -5.80
N GLY A 25 8.49 -4.40 -6.05
CA GLY A 25 9.08 -4.48 -7.38
C GLY A 25 8.31 -5.40 -8.32
N GLU A 26 7.80 -6.52 -7.81
CA GLU A 26 6.94 -7.45 -8.56
C GLU A 26 5.60 -6.81 -8.93
N LEU A 27 4.93 -6.16 -7.96
CA LEU A 27 3.74 -5.35 -8.23
C LEU A 27 4.00 -4.24 -9.26
N ALA A 28 5.13 -3.54 -9.17
CA ALA A 28 5.48 -2.53 -10.16
C ALA A 28 5.62 -3.11 -11.57
N ASN A 29 6.19 -4.31 -11.69
CA ASN A 29 6.27 -5.01 -12.97
C ASN A 29 4.88 -5.38 -13.51
N GLU A 30 3.97 -5.90 -12.68
CA GLU A 30 2.61 -6.25 -13.10
C GLU A 30 1.78 -5.02 -13.47
N ILE A 31 1.95 -3.89 -12.76
CA ILE A 31 1.31 -2.62 -13.14
C ILE A 31 1.79 -2.17 -14.52
N LEU A 32 3.10 -2.20 -14.78
CA LEU A 32 3.64 -1.83 -16.09
C LEU A 32 3.15 -2.78 -17.19
N ALA A 33 3.00 -4.07 -16.89
CA ALA A 33 2.42 -5.03 -17.81
C ALA A 33 0.94 -4.74 -18.09
N SER A 34 0.16 -4.35 -17.07
CA SER A 34 -1.26 -4.03 -17.19
C SER A 34 -1.59 -2.83 -18.09
N ILE A 35 -0.62 -1.94 -18.29
CA ILE A 35 -0.74 -0.76 -19.17
C ILE A 35 0.06 -0.91 -20.46
N GLU A 36 0.55 -2.12 -20.77
CA GLU A 36 1.34 -2.43 -21.98
C GLU A 36 2.70 -1.73 -22.08
N TYR A 37 3.27 -1.24 -20.97
CA TYR A 37 4.59 -0.60 -20.91
C TYR A 37 5.74 -1.60 -20.63
N GLN A 38 5.57 -2.87 -20.98
CA GLN A 38 6.56 -3.95 -20.81
C GLN A 38 6.95 -4.59 -22.14
N ARG A 39 8.07 -5.34 -22.14
CA ARG A 39 8.49 -6.10 -23.33
C ARG A 39 7.41 -7.13 -23.70
N PRO A 40 7.15 -7.39 -25.00
CA PRO A 40 6.07 -8.29 -25.43
C PRO A 40 6.11 -9.69 -24.81
N GLU A 41 7.30 -10.19 -24.50
CA GLU A 41 7.49 -11.49 -23.83
C GLU A 41 6.89 -11.53 -22.41
N LYS A 42 6.89 -10.39 -21.69
CA LYS A 42 6.35 -10.28 -20.34
C LYS A 42 4.85 -10.02 -20.32
N LEU A 43 4.28 -9.44 -21.38
CA LEU A 43 2.82 -9.24 -21.50
C LEU A 43 2.06 -10.56 -21.62
N LYS A 44 2.69 -11.62 -22.14
CA LYS A 44 2.07 -12.94 -22.32
C LYS A 44 1.67 -13.63 -21.02
N ASN A 45 2.35 -13.30 -19.93
CA ASN A 45 2.13 -13.90 -18.62
C ASN A 45 1.31 -13.00 -17.69
N HIS A 46 0.97 -11.79 -18.14
CA HIS A 46 0.15 -10.88 -17.36
C HIS A 46 -1.31 -11.30 -17.39
N SER A 47 -1.94 -11.28 -16.22
CA SER A 47 -3.37 -11.47 -16.05
C SER A 47 -3.89 -10.60 -14.91
N LYS A 48 -5.21 -10.47 -14.83
CA LYS A 48 -5.84 -9.83 -13.67
C LYS A 48 -5.53 -10.58 -12.37
N GLU A 49 -5.47 -11.91 -12.43
CA GLU A 49 -5.18 -12.77 -11.27
C GLU A 49 -3.74 -12.58 -10.77
N THR A 50 -2.76 -12.45 -11.68
CA THR A 50 -1.37 -12.17 -11.29
C THR A 50 -1.26 -10.80 -10.62
N LEU A 51 -1.90 -9.77 -11.18
CA LEU A 51 -1.92 -8.44 -10.58
C LEU A 51 -2.56 -8.42 -9.18
N GLU A 52 -3.70 -9.09 -9.00
CA GLU A 52 -4.37 -9.22 -7.69
C GLU A 52 -3.49 -9.97 -6.67
N GLY A 53 -2.75 -10.97 -7.12
CA GLY A 53 -1.73 -11.69 -6.34
C GLY A 53 -0.66 -10.74 -5.81
N GLU A 54 -0.02 -9.97 -6.70
CA GLU A 54 1.06 -9.05 -6.30
C GLU A 54 0.59 -7.96 -5.33
N PHE A 55 -0.64 -7.45 -5.50
CA PHE A 55 -1.25 -6.54 -4.53
C PHE A 55 -1.39 -7.18 -3.15
N SER A 56 -1.79 -8.45 -3.12
CA SER A 56 -1.97 -9.21 -1.89
C SER A 56 -0.64 -9.48 -1.21
N ASP A 57 0.41 -9.82 -1.97
CA ASP A 57 1.74 -10.09 -1.43
C ASP A 57 2.37 -8.84 -0.81
N VAL A 58 2.26 -7.67 -1.46
CA VAL A 58 2.67 -6.38 -0.86
C VAL A 58 1.93 -6.11 0.45
N PHE A 59 0.61 -6.33 0.48
CA PHE A 59 -0.19 -6.08 1.68
C PHE A 59 0.19 -7.02 2.83
N VAL A 60 0.29 -8.32 2.57
CA VAL A 60 0.64 -9.33 3.57
C VAL A 60 2.06 -9.11 4.10
N THR A 61 3.02 -8.84 3.23
CA THR A 61 4.42 -8.60 3.65
C THR A 61 4.56 -7.33 4.48
N ALA A 62 3.80 -6.28 4.19
CA ALA A 62 3.74 -5.08 5.02
C ALA A 62 3.17 -5.38 6.43
N LEU A 63 2.12 -6.21 6.54
CA LEU A 63 1.58 -6.63 7.84
C LEU A 63 2.57 -7.49 8.63
N LEU A 64 3.30 -8.38 7.97
CA LEU A 64 4.34 -9.19 8.61
C LEU A 64 5.51 -8.33 9.09
N LEU A 65 5.88 -7.28 8.34
CA LEU A 65 6.88 -6.30 8.77
C LEU A 65 6.40 -5.52 9.99
N ALA A 66 5.15 -5.06 10.02
CA ALA A 66 4.57 -4.38 11.18
C ALA A 66 4.61 -5.26 12.44
N LYS A 67 4.28 -6.55 12.29
CA LYS A 67 4.41 -7.54 13.37
C LYS A 67 5.85 -7.69 13.84
N ALA A 68 6.81 -7.83 12.92
CA ALA A 68 8.23 -7.94 13.25
C ALA A 68 8.80 -6.68 13.94
N ALA A 69 8.23 -5.51 13.64
CA ALA A 69 8.56 -4.24 14.27
C ALA A 69 7.81 -3.99 15.60
N ASN A 70 7.04 -4.96 16.10
CA ASN A 70 6.19 -4.83 17.29
C ASN A 70 5.21 -3.64 17.21
N ILE A 71 4.65 -3.38 16.02
CA ILE A 71 3.67 -2.31 15.80
C ILE A 71 2.26 -2.86 15.96
N ASP A 72 1.44 -2.19 16.76
CA ASP A 72 -0.02 -2.37 16.75
C ASP A 72 -0.61 -1.72 15.50
N ILE A 73 -0.69 -2.53 14.44
CA ILE A 73 -1.13 -2.07 13.13
C ILE A 73 -2.60 -1.63 13.11
N ASN A 74 -3.45 -2.24 13.94
CA ASN A 74 -4.87 -1.88 14.02
C ASN A 74 -5.04 -0.46 14.54
N LYS A 75 -4.36 -0.15 15.65
CA LYS A 75 -4.34 1.20 16.21
C LYS A 75 -3.72 2.20 15.25
N ALA A 76 -2.61 1.84 14.59
CA ALA A 76 -1.93 2.72 13.63
C ALA A 76 -2.83 3.08 12.43
N ILE A 77 -3.59 2.11 11.89
CA ILE A 77 -4.56 2.32 10.82
C ILE A 77 -5.71 3.21 11.31
N GLU A 78 -6.28 2.93 12.48
CA GLU A 78 -7.37 3.73 13.06
C GLU A 78 -6.96 5.20 13.24
N ASP A 79 -5.78 5.45 13.81
CA ASP A 79 -5.22 6.79 13.99
C ASP A 79 -4.96 7.49 12.66
N LYS A 80 -4.51 6.74 11.63
CA LYS A 80 -4.31 7.28 10.29
C LYS A 80 -5.63 7.69 9.65
N ILE A 81 -6.68 6.86 9.76
CA ILE A 81 -8.03 7.16 9.26
C ILE A 81 -8.58 8.40 9.95
N LYS A 82 -8.48 8.51 11.28
CA LYS A 82 -8.91 9.71 12.03
C LYS A 82 -8.21 10.99 11.52
N LYS A 83 -6.89 10.92 11.28
CA LYS A 83 -6.11 12.05 10.73
C LYS A 83 -6.55 12.42 9.31
N LEU A 84 -6.80 11.42 8.45
CA LEU A 84 -7.30 11.66 7.09
C LEU A 84 -8.69 12.31 7.14
N ASN A 85 -9.61 11.79 7.94
CA ASN A 85 -10.96 12.35 8.08
C ASN A 85 -10.92 13.81 8.57
N LYS A 86 -10.04 14.14 9.52
CA LYS A 86 -9.86 15.52 9.96
C LYS A 86 -9.36 16.41 8.81
N ARG A 87 -8.34 15.97 8.07
CA ARG A 87 -7.79 16.70 6.92
C ARG A 87 -8.84 16.93 5.82
N TYR A 88 -9.59 15.88 5.47
CA TYR A 88 -10.60 15.97 4.43
C TYR A 88 -11.85 16.71 4.89
N SER A 89 -12.25 16.67 6.17
CA SER A 89 -13.38 17.47 6.67
C SER A 89 -13.06 18.97 6.66
N THR A 90 -11.83 19.35 7.00
CA THR A 90 -11.35 20.73 6.87
C THR A 90 -11.25 21.16 5.40
N ASN A 91 -10.79 20.28 4.50
CA ASN A 91 -10.71 20.58 3.07
C ASN A 91 -12.09 20.58 2.37
N ASN A 92 -13.04 19.73 2.78
CA ASN A 92 -14.40 19.69 2.23
C ASN A 92 -15.23 20.91 2.65
N GLN A 93 -14.96 21.55 3.80
CA GLN A 93 -15.56 22.85 4.09
C GLN A 93 -15.24 23.88 3.01
N TYR A 94 -14.03 23.87 2.44
CA TYR A 94 -13.72 24.74 1.29
C TYR A 94 -14.54 24.37 0.05
N PHE A 95 -14.67 23.09 -0.30
CA PHE A 95 -15.44 22.66 -1.48
C PHE A 95 -16.97 22.83 -1.33
N GLN A 96 -17.53 22.67 -0.12
CA GLN A 96 -18.95 22.94 0.14
C GLN A 96 -19.26 24.43 0.18
N ASN A 97 -18.32 25.28 0.62
CA ASN A 97 -18.49 26.72 0.60
C ASN A 97 -18.44 27.30 -0.83
N VAL A 98 -17.62 26.76 -1.75
CA VAL A 98 -17.56 27.27 -3.14
C VAL A 98 -18.86 26.98 -3.92
N ASN A 99 -19.53 25.87 -3.63
CA ASN A 99 -20.81 25.52 -4.28
C ASN A 99 -21.97 26.42 -3.84
N ASN A 100 -21.94 26.97 -2.62
CA ASN A 100 -22.97 27.89 -2.13
C ASN A 100 -22.90 29.29 -2.77
N TYR A 101 -21.74 29.73 -3.27
CA TYR A 101 -21.61 31.02 -3.95
C TYR A 101 -22.06 30.99 -5.41
N LYS A 102 -22.05 29.83 -6.08
CA LYS A 102 -22.50 29.71 -7.47
C LYS A 102 -24.03 29.82 -7.63
N THR A 103 -24.79 29.64 -6.57
CA THR A 103 -26.25 29.81 -6.55
C THR A 103 -26.72 31.27 -6.46
N TYR A 104 -25.84 32.24 -6.18
CA TYR A 104 -26.21 33.66 -6.07
C TYR A 104 -25.73 34.53 -7.25
N THR A 105 -25.15 33.93 -8.29
CA THR A 105 -24.65 34.65 -9.49
C THR A 105 -25.33 34.18 -10.78
N GLN A 106 -26.52 33.59 -10.67
CA GLN A 106 -27.46 33.47 -11.78
C GLN A 106 -28.60 34.46 -11.53
N ILE A 107 -28.32 35.74 -11.76
CA ILE A 107 -29.30 36.79 -12.01
C ILE A 107 -29.01 37.33 -13.41
#